data_AF-A0A314KTJ1-F1
#
_entry.id   AF-A0A314KTJ1-F1
#
_cell.length_a   1.000
_cell.length_b   1.000
_cell.length_c   1.000
_cell.angle_alpha   90.00
_cell.angle_beta   90.00
_cell.angle_gamma   90.00
#
_symmetry.space_group_name_H-M   'P 1'
#
loop_
_entity.id
_entity.type
_entity.pdbx_description
1 polymer ?
#
loop_
_entity_poly.entity_id
_entity_poly.type
_entity_poly.pdbx_seq_one_letter_code
_entity_poly.pdbx_strand_id
1 'polypeptide(L)'
;MVLRFPSYDTNSETLASSSAAPISKEEDNLYQRLILHAHSTVSILPIIKQWVSEGKSVKYEDLKKAIKQLKALRRFKHALQIYEWINNSERLYLSPGDVAVRLDLISKANGLKAAEKYFASTPDILRASCVYGALLNCYADAKSWSKVEGTMQKMRDLQDATLVTYTIMMNLYAKMGNLEKLHLLVQEMEYKGIAGDSISYNIRLNAYASVPDVIGMEKLLMKMEEDPPLIEWDAYAVAAKGYMKAGDVEKASELDDIDGSEKIFAEWEADKVNFDIRIPNFLICIYCKKGHLEKAESVIERLLESGLMRRNYRAWDDLAQGYCSQNQMEKAVETLKRAILVIRTRFEDFLIESVICEFLKFLGLNPMLNWCFDVVLSVPKIGTTLNDVLGLVGMFG
;
A
#
# COMPACT_ATOMS: atom_id res chain seq x y z
N MET A 1 14.98 43.74 -50.10
CA MET A 1 15.31 43.37 -51.49
C MET A 1 14.52 42.11 -51.84
N VAL A 2 13.46 42.30 -52.61
CA VAL A 2 12.85 41.43 -53.64
C VAL A 2 12.71 39.91 -53.40
N LEU A 3 11.45 39.49 -53.41
CA LEU A 3 10.89 38.13 -53.52
C LEU A 3 11.48 37.31 -54.69
N ARG A 4 11.65 35.99 -54.51
CA ARG A 4 11.58 34.97 -55.59
C ARG A 4 11.17 33.59 -55.08
N PHE A 5 9.98 33.16 -55.48
CA PHE A 5 9.61 31.79 -55.88
C PHE A 5 9.22 31.88 -57.38
N PRO A 6 9.02 30.80 -58.17
CA PRO A 6 9.27 29.35 -57.99
C PRO A 6 10.02 28.70 -59.19
N SER A 7 10.31 27.40 -59.12
CA SER A 7 10.17 26.51 -60.28
C SER A 7 9.90 25.07 -59.83
N TYR A 8 8.77 24.54 -60.30
CA TYR A 8 8.46 23.11 -60.28
C TYR A 8 9.32 22.39 -61.32
N ASP A 9 9.80 21.19 -60.99
CA ASP A 9 9.78 20.07 -61.92
C ASP A 9 9.79 18.75 -61.14
N THR A 10 8.96 17.85 -61.64
CA THR A 10 8.60 16.51 -61.17
C THR A 10 9.71 15.48 -61.41
N ASN A 11 9.97 14.58 -60.45
CA ASN A 11 9.84 13.12 -60.69
C ASN A 11 10.27 12.24 -59.50
N SER A 12 9.39 11.27 -59.24
CA SER A 12 9.59 9.88 -58.77
C SER A 12 10.24 9.62 -57.41
N GLU A 13 9.36 9.35 -56.44
CA GLU A 13 9.34 8.14 -55.60
C GLU A 13 10.69 7.52 -55.19
N THR A 14 11.09 7.73 -53.94
CA THR A 14 11.57 6.62 -53.11
C THR A 14 11.24 6.90 -51.64
N LEU A 15 10.65 5.88 -51.01
CA LEU A 15 10.14 5.82 -49.64
C LEU A 15 11.05 6.48 -48.60
N ALA A 16 10.49 7.45 -47.87
CA ALA A 16 10.96 7.84 -46.55
C ALA A 16 10.26 6.99 -45.48
N SER A 17 11.04 6.32 -44.63
CA SER A 17 10.72 6.20 -43.20
C SER A 17 12.06 6.18 -42.46
N SER A 18 12.54 7.36 -42.14
CA SER A 18 12.41 7.99 -40.82
C SER A 18 13.64 7.69 -39.99
N SER A 19 14.52 8.69 -39.95
CA SER A 19 15.54 8.89 -38.94
C SER A 19 14.99 8.51 -37.57
N ALA A 20 15.61 7.51 -36.94
CA ALA A 20 15.45 7.30 -35.51
C ALA A 20 15.80 8.62 -34.81
N ALA A 21 14.80 9.21 -34.17
CA ALA A 21 15.00 10.30 -33.24
C ALA A 21 16.03 9.83 -32.19
N PRO A 22 16.93 10.70 -31.70
CA PRO A 22 17.87 10.33 -30.66
C PRO A 22 17.06 9.91 -29.43
N ILE A 23 17.31 8.69 -28.96
CA ILE A 23 16.87 8.18 -27.67
C ILE A 23 17.13 9.28 -26.63
N SER A 24 16.06 9.72 -25.96
CA SER A 24 16.11 10.74 -24.92
C SER A 24 17.19 10.38 -23.90
N LYS A 25 18.14 11.29 -23.66
CA LYS A 25 19.08 11.20 -22.54
C LYS A 25 18.26 10.98 -21.26
N GLU A 26 18.34 9.80 -20.66
CA GLU A 26 17.91 9.61 -19.28
C GLU A 26 18.65 10.66 -18.44
N GLU A 27 17.89 11.50 -17.72
CA GLU A 27 18.46 12.50 -16.83
C GLU A 27 19.18 11.76 -15.70
N ASP A 28 20.49 11.60 -15.87
CA ASP A 28 21.41 11.11 -14.87
C ASP A 28 21.14 11.87 -13.56
N ASN A 29 20.56 11.17 -12.58
CA ASN A 29 20.20 11.71 -11.28
C ASN A 29 20.82 10.89 -10.15
N LEU A 30 21.15 11.56 -9.04
CA LEU A 30 21.84 10.92 -7.93
C LEU A 30 21.01 9.78 -7.32
N TYR A 31 19.69 9.91 -7.30
CA TYR A 31 18.78 8.88 -6.80
C TYR A 31 18.95 7.55 -7.57
N GLN A 32 18.92 7.58 -8.90
CA GLN A 32 19.07 6.41 -9.76
C GLN A 32 20.43 5.74 -9.55
N ARG A 33 21.51 6.52 -9.49
CA ARG A 33 22.84 5.96 -9.20
C ARG A 33 22.91 5.29 -7.83
N LEU A 34 22.28 5.86 -6.80
CA LEU A 34 22.25 5.26 -5.46
C LEU A 34 21.42 3.97 -5.43
N ILE A 35 20.29 3.91 -6.15
CA ILE A 35 19.42 2.74 -6.18
C ILE A 35 20.00 1.60 -7.02
N LEU A 36 20.68 1.90 -8.12
CA LEU A 36 21.40 0.88 -8.91
C LEU A 36 22.41 0.10 -8.06
N HIS A 37 23.02 0.75 -7.07
CA HIS A 37 23.96 0.12 -6.15
C HIS A 37 23.33 -0.39 -4.84
N ALA A 38 22.01 -0.27 -4.65
CA ALA A 38 21.31 -0.72 -3.44
C ALA A 38 21.41 -2.23 -3.20
N HIS A 39 21.58 -3.02 -4.27
CA HIS A 39 21.74 -4.47 -4.18
C HIS A 39 23.19 -4.89 -3.86
N SER A 40 24.15 -3.99 -3.99
CA SER A 40 25.56 -4.27 -3.69
C SER A 40 25.85 -4.21 -2.19
N THR A 41 26.85 -4.98 -1.73
CA THR A 41 27.41 -4.86 -0.38
C THR A 41 28.36 -3.67 -0.23
N VAL A 42 28.64 -2.97 -1.34
CA VAL A 42 29.59 -1.87 -1.42
C VAL A 42 28.99 -0.64 -0.72
N SER A 43 29.85 0.12 -0.05
CA SER A 43 29.48 1.41 0.56
C SER A 43 28.95 2.36 -0.52
N ILE A 44 27.90 3.13 -0.20
CA ILE A 44 27.34 4.11 -1.14
C ILE A 44 28.00 5.49 -1.03
N LEU A 45 28.84 5.72 0.00
CA LEU A 45 29.59 6.96 0.17
C LEU A 45 30.49 7.34 -1.02
N PRO A 46 31.23 6.39 -1.66
CA PRO A 46 32.04 6.70 -2.83
C PRO A 46 31.21 7.24 -3.99
N ILE A 47 29.98 6.77 -4.15
CA ILE A 47 29.06 7.21 -5.22
C ILE A 47 28.67 8.67 -5.01
N ILE A 48 28.31 9.03 -3.78
CA ILE A 48 27.97 10.42 -3.44
C ILE A 48 29.20 11.32 -3.61
N LYS A 49 30.39 10.87 -3.19
CA LYS A 49 31.64 11.63 -3.37
C LYS A 49 31.99 11.81 -4.85
N GLN A 50 31.82 10.78 -5.67
CA GLN A 50 32.04 10.85 -7.10
C GLN A 50 31.08 11.85 -7.76
N TRP A 51 29.80 11.82 -7.39
CA TRP A 51 28.81 12.79 -7.88
C TRP A 51 29.21 14.25 -7.61
N VAL A 52 29.70 14.51 -6.39
CA VAL A 52 30.20 15.84 -6.02
C VAL A 52 31.47 16.20 -6.80
N SER A 53 32.36 15.23 -7.04
CA SER A 53 33.59 15.45 -7.84
C SER A 53 33.31 15.73 -9.32
N GLU A 54 32.17 15.26 -9.85
CA GLU A 54 31.66 15.60 -11.18
C GLU A 54 31.09 17.03 -11.25
N GLY A 55 31.15 17.81 -10.15
CA GLY A 55 30.64 19.17 -10.07
C GLY A 55 29.11 19.27 -9.98
N LYS A 56 28.41 18.14 -9.80
CA LYS A 56 26.96 18.10 -9.76
C LYS A 56 26.43 18.46 -8.37
N SER A 57 25.34 19.22 -8.33
CA SER A 57 24.68 19.56 -7.06
C SER A 57 23.98 18.34 -6.48
N VAL A 58 24.08 18.18 -5.15
CA VAL A 58 23.36 17.14 -4.41
C VAL A 58 22.07 17.76 -3.90
N LYS A 59 20.94 17.34 -4.46
CA LYS A 59 19.63 17.77 -3.98
C LYS A 59 19.20 16.91 -2.80
N TYR A 60 18.73 17.57 -1.75
CA TYR A 60 18.29 16.89 -0.54
C TYR A 60 17.09 15.95 -0.78
N GLU A 61 16.21 16.32 -1.69
CA GLU A 61 15.05 15.49 -2.07
C GLU A 61 15.44 14.17 -2.73
N ASP A 62 16.52 14.15 -3.52
CA ASP A 62 17.01 12.92 -4.13
C ASP A 62 17.57 11.95 -3.07
N LEU A 63 18.24 12.51 -2.05
CA LEU A 63 18.71 11.73 -0.90
C LEU A 63 17.54 11.19 -0.06
N LYS A 64 16.50 12.00 0.21
CA LYS A 64 15.30 11.56 0.93
C LYS A 64 14.58 10.44 0.20
N LYS A 65 14.40 10.55 -1.12
CA LYS A 65 13.84 9.48 -1.96
C LYS A 65 14.69 8.21 -1.88
N ALA A 66 16.01 8.34 -1.97
CA ALA A 66 16.93 7.21 -1.86
C ALA A 66 16.83 6.52 -0.49
N ILE A 67 16.80 7.29 0.61
CA ILE A 67 16.65 6.77 1.97
C ILE A 67 15.33 6.00 2.12
N LYS A 68 14.21 6.55 1.62
CA LYS A 68 12.90 5.90 1.65
C LYS A 68 12.94 4.54 0.93
N GLN A 69 13.54 4.50 -0.25
CA GLN A 69 13.65 3.28 -1.04
C GLN A 69 14.61 2.26 -0.40
N LEU A 70 15.77 2.68 0.10
CA LEU A 70 16.72 1.82 0.80
C LEU A 70 16.11 1.22 2.08
N LYS A 71 15.28 1.99 2.78
CA LYS A 71 14.49 1.51 3.93
C LYS A 71 13.51 0.41 3.50
N ALA A 72 12.78 0.60 2.40
CA ALA A 72 11.87 -0.40 1.84
C ALA A 72 12.61 -1.70 1.45
N LEU A 73 13.82 -1.57 0.89
CA LEU A 73 14.72 -2.69 0.57
C LEU A 73 15.45 -3.29 1.79
N ARG A 74 15.17 -2.82 3.01
CA ARG A 74 15.83 -3.21 4.27
C ARG A 74 17.35 -3.01 4.28
N ARG A 75 17.87 -2.11 3.43
CA ARG A 75 19.28 -1.72 3.35
C ARG A 75 19.60 -0.59 4.34
N PHE A 76 19.36 -0.86 5.62
CA PHE A 76 19.46 0.16 6.68
C PHE A 76 20.87 0.76 6.82
N LYS A 77 21.92 -0.05 6.65
CA LYS A 77 23.32 0.42 6.71
C LYS A 77 23.65 1.43 5.61
N HIS A 78 23.19 1.18 4.39
CA HIS A 78 23.33 2.14 3.29
C HIS A 78 22.55 3.42 3.59
N ALA A 79 21.29 3.32 4.02
CA ALA A 79 20.52 4.51 4.40
C ALA A 79 21.22 5.35 5.51
N LEU A 80 21.89 4.70 6.47
CA LEU A 80 22.69 5.38 7.50
C LEU A 80 23.93 6.08 6.93
N GLN A 81 24.60 5.49 5.95
CA GLN A 81 25.73 6.14 5.25
C GLN A 81 25.30 7.46 4.57
N ILE A 82 24.09 7.52 4.02
CA ILE A 82 23.56 8.79 3.46
C ILE A 82 23.45 9.83 4.58
N TYR A 83 22.90 9.45 5.74
CA TYR A 83 22.81 10.37 6.88
C TYR A 83 24.17 10.77 7.45
N GLU A 84 25.16 9.88 7.46
CA GLU A 84 26.55 10.22 7.83
C GLU A 84 27.12 11.28 6.87
N TRP A 85 26.88 11.14 5.57
CA TRP A 85 27.29 12.13 4.59
C TRP A 85 26.57 13.48 4.76
N ILE A 86 25.25 13.45 5.00
CA ILE A 86 24.46 14.66 5.27
C ILE A 86 25.01 15.40 6.49
N ASN A 87 25.31 14.67 7.57
CA ASN A 87 25.79 15.27 8.83
C ASN A 87 27.18 15.90 8.71
N ASN A 88 28.01 15.37 7.81
CA ASN A 88 29.33 15.93 7.49
C ASN A 88 29.26 17.08 6.47
N SER A 89 28.09 17.31 5.88
CA SER A 89 27.87 18.38 4.90
C SER A 89 27.30 19.61 5.60
N GLU A 90 28.10 20.67 5.74
CA GLU A 90 27.71 21.93 6.41
C GLU A 90 26.49 22.65 5.81
N ARG A 91 25.98 22.17 4.66
CA ARG A 91 24.90 22.80 3.89
C ARG A 91 23.51 22.25 4.19
N LEU A 92 23.39 21.17 4.96
CA LEU A 92 22.11 20.46 5.14
C LEU A 92 21.76 20.31 6.63
N TYR A 93 20.72 21.02 7.06
CA TYR A 93 20.15 20.88 8.40
C TYR A 93 19.15 19.73 8.44
N LEU A 94 19.26 18.86 9.44
CA LEU A 94 18.32 17.78 9.67
C LEU A 94 17.03 18.32 10.30
N SER A 95 15.88 17.97 9.75
CA SER A 95 14.60 18.23 10.40
C SER A 95 14.33 17.21 11.53
N PRO A 96 13.42 17.48 12.48
CA PRO A 96 12.97 16.48 13.45
C PRO A 96 12.47 15.18 12.79
N GLY A 97 11.83 15.27 11.63
CA GLY A 97 11.40 14.09 10.85
C GLY A 97 12.59 13.25 10.37
N ASP A 98 13.69 13.87 9.99
CA ASP A 98 14.91 13.16 9.59
C ASP A 98 15.61 12.48 10.76
N VAL A 99 15.61 13.15 11.92
CA VAL A 99 16.08 12.56 13.18
C VAL A 99 15.23 11.33 13.53
N ALA A 100 13.90 11.41 13.38
CA ALA A 100 13.00 10.28 13.61
C ALA A 100 13.29 9.09 12.66
N VAL A 101 13.46 9.36 11.37
CA VAL A 101 13.83 8.33 10.38
C VAL A 101 15.18 7.71 10.71
N ARG A 102 16.18 8.53 11.03
CA ARG A 102 17.53 8.06 11.39
C ARG A 102 17.52 7.23 12.66
N LEU A 103 16.73 7.60 13.66
CA LEU A 103 16.55 6.83 14.90
C LEU A 103 16.01 5.41 14.60
N ASP A 104 14.96 5.30 13.78
CA ASP A 104 14.40 4.01 13.34
C ASP A 104 15.44 3.17 12.58
N LEU A 105 16.23 3.79 11.69
CA LEU A 105 17.30 3.11 10.96
C LEU A 105 18.42 2.61 11.88
N ILE A 106 18.85 3.42 12.87
CA ILE A 106 19.87 3.01 13.85
C ILE A 106 19.36 1.84 14.69
N SER A 107 18.10 1.89 15.14
CA SER A 107 17.49 0.80 15.90
C SER A 107 17.51 -0.52 15.11
N LYS A 108 17.14 -0.47 13.82
CA LYS A 108 17.08 -1.65 12.94
C LYS A 108 18.46 -2.18 12.51
N ALA A 109 19.45 -1.31 12.35
CA ALA A 109 20.79 -1.69 11.88
C ALA A 109 21.77 -2.06 13.01
N ASN A 110 21.69 -1.33 14.13
CA ASN A 110 22.68 -1.34 15.21
C ASN A 110 22.07 -1.70 16.58
N GLY A 111 20.75 -1.91 16.64
CA GLY A 111 20.03 -2.30 17.84
C GLY A 111 19.58 -1.14 18.72
N LEU A 112 18.71 -1.45 19.68
CA LEU A 112 18.02 -0.47 20.50
C LEU A 112 18.96 0.44 21.31
N LYS A 113 20.02 -0.12 21.90
CA LYS A 113 20.97 0.66 22.73
C LYS A 113 21.66 1.78 21.93
N ALA A 114 21.97 1.52 20.65
CA ALA A 114 22.56 2.53 19.78
C ALA A 114 21.55 3.66 19.47
N ALA A 115 20.27 3.31 19.27
CA ALA A 115 19.20 4.27 19.06
C ALA A 115 18.98 5.16 20.31
N GLU A 116 19.00 4.59 21.51
CA GLU A 116 18.90 5.34 22.77
C GLU A 116 20.06 6.32 22.94
N LYS A 117 21.29 5.89 22.65
CA LYS A 117 22.47 6.76 22.67
C LYS A 117 22.32 7.91 21.68
N TYR A 118 21.84 7.64 20.47
CA TYR A 118 21.59 8.66 19.45
C TYR A 118 20.54 9.68 19.92
N PHE A 119 19.41 9.19 20.43
CA PHE A 119 18.36 10.04 21.00
C PHE A 119 18.88 10.93 22.13
N ALA A 120 19.66 10.37 23.07
CA ALA A 120 20.26 11.11 24.17
C ALA A 120 21.29 12.16 23.71
N SER A 121 21.94 11.96 22.57
CA SER A 121 22.84 12.95 21.96
C SER A 121 22.14 14.01 21.10
N THR A 122 20.88 13.79 20.74
CA THR A 122 20.11 14.74 19.92
C THR A 122 19.75 15.97 20.75
N PRO A 123 19.95 17.20 20.24
CA PRO A 123 19.52 18.43 20.92
C PRO A 123 18.00 18.46 21.21
N ASP A 124 17.60 19.03 22.33
CA ASP A 124 16.19 19.04 22.76
C ASP A 124 15.25 19.69 21.74
N ILE A 125 15.72 20.71 21.02
CA ILE A 125 14.93 21.39 19.98
C ILE A 125 14.54 20.47 18.81
N LEU A 126 15.28 19.38 18.59
CA LEU A 126 14.99 18.39 17.55
C LEU A 126 14.21 17.19 18.09
N ARG A 127 14.04 17.04 19.41
CA ARG A 127 13.26 15.97 20.05
C ARG A 127 11.76 16.28 20.02
N ALA A 128 11.21 16.53 18.84
CA ALA A 128 9.78 16.76 18.64
C ALA A 128 8.95 15.48 18.80
N SER A 129 7.62 15.60 18.85
CA SER A 129 6.66 14.48 18.88
C SER A 129 6.97 13.33 17.91
N CYS A 130 7.41 13.63 16.68
CA CYS A 130 7.75 12.60 15.69
C CYS A 130 8.98 11.76 16.09
N VAL A 131 9.96 12.33 16.79
CA VAL A 131 11.15 11.61 17.27
C VAL A 131 10.78 10.72 18.45
N TYR A 132 9.95 11.21 19.37
CA TYR A 132 9.42 10.38 20.45
C TYR A 132 8.52 9.25 19.92
N GLY A 133 7.71 9.51 18.89
CA GLY A 133 6.92 8.49 18.20
C GLY A 133 7.80 7.41 17.54
N ALA A 134 8.91 7.80 16.91
CA ALA A 134 9.90 6.85 16.39
C ALA A 134 10.56 6.04 17.51
N LEU A 135 10.89 6.67 18.64
CA LEU A 135 11.44 5.99 19.81
C LEU A 135 10.46 4.99 20.41
N LEU A 136 9.18 5.34 20.50
CA LEU A 136 8.10 4.44 20.93
C LEU A 136 8.02 3.21 20.02
N ASN A 137 8.04 3.40 18.70
CA ASN A 137 8.07 2.28 17.74
C ASN A 137 9.32 1.40 17.92
N CYS A 138 10.48 1.98 18.21
CA CYS A 138 11.69 1.21 18.49
C CYS A 138 11.55 0.36 19.77
N TYR A 139 10.98 0.92 20.84
CA TYR A 139 10.74 0.17 22.08
C TYR A 139 9.66 -0.90 21.93
N ALA A 140 8.64 -0.62 21.13
CA ALA A 140 7.61 -1.58 20.74
C ALA A 140 8.19 -2.81 20.04
N ASP A 141 9.01 -2.58 18.99
CA ASP A 141 9.66 -3.65 18.23
C ASP A 141 10.59 -4.50 19.11
N ALA A 142 11.28 -3.84 20.06
CA ALA A 142 12.14 -4.49 21.04
C ALA A 142 11.39 -5.13 22.23
N LYS A 143 10.06 -5.06 22.27
CA LYS A 143 9.20 -5.58 23.36
C LYS A 143 9.55 -5.02 24.75
N SER A 144 10.07 -3.80 24.81
CA SER A 144 10.53 -3.16 26.06
C SER A 144 9.43 -2.31 26.68
N TRP A 145 8.37 -2.95 27.19
CA TRP A 145 7.12 -2.30 27.64
C TRP A 145 7.28 -1.22 28.70
N SER A 146 8.16 -1.42 29.69
CA SER A 146 8.41 -0.39 30.71
C SER A 146 8.95 0.91 30.11
N LYS A 147 9.76 0.83 29.05
CA LYS A 147 10.29 2.00 28.35
C LYS A 147 9.24 2.67 27.47
N VAL A 148 8.35 1.89 26.84
CA VAL A 148 7.20 2.40 26.09
C VAL A 148 6.34 3.30 26.99
N GLU A 149 5.94 2.79 28.16
CA GLU A 149 5.13 3.53 29.13
C GLU A 149 5.85 4.78 29.66
N GLY A 150 7.13 4.65 30.00
CA GLY A 150 7.94 5.80 30.44
C GLY A 150 8.07 6.88 29.36
N THR A 151 8.18 6.50 28.09
CA THR A 151 8.22 7.47 26.98
C THR A 151 6.85 8.10 26.74
N MET A 152 5.76 7.33 26.80
CA MET A 152 4.41 7.90 26.72
C MET A 152 4.16 8.91 27.85
N GLN A 153 4.59 8.59 29.08
CA GLN A 153 4.46 9.53 30.20
C GLN A 153 5.24 10.82 29.95
N LYS A 154 6.49 10.75 29.45
CA LYS A 154 7.24 11.95 29.06
C LYS A 154 6.53 12.77 28.00
N MET A 155 5.90 12.13 27.00
CA MET A 155 5.12 12.85 25.99
C MET A 155 3.88 13.52 26.56
N ARG A 156 3.24 12.92 27.58
CA ARG A 156 2.14 13.55 28.33
C ARG A 156 2.63 14.77 29.11
N ASP A 157 3.76 14.65 29.80
CA ASP A 157 4.35 15.73 30.59
C ASP A 157 4.74 16.93 29.70
N LEU A 158 5.18 16.65 28.47
CA LEU A 158 5.50 17.66 27.46
C LEU A 158 4.27 18.23 26.73
N GLN A 159 3.09 17.65 26.92
CA GLN A 159 1.85 17.99 26.21
C GLN A 159 1.96 17.94 24.67
N ASP A 160 2.87 17.13 24.14
CA ASP A 160 3.17 17.02 22.69
C ASP A 160 2.71 15.67 22.10
N ALA A 161 1.77 14.99 22.77
CA ALA A 161 1.19 13.73 22.29
C ALA A 161 0.20 14.00 21.15
N THR A 162 0.46 13.38 19.99
CA THR A 162 -0.34 13.53 18.76
C THR A 162 -1.14 12.25 18.47
N LEU A 163 -2.10 12.31 17.52
CA LEU A 163 -2.83 11.12 17.06
C LEU A 163 -1.89 9.96 16.72
N VAL A 164 -0.79 10.22 16.01
CA VAL A 164 0.23 9.21 15.68
C VAL A 164 0.77 8.50 16.92
N THR A 165 0.98 9.24 18.02
CA THR A 165 1.47 8.70 19.29
C THR A 165 0.44 7.78 19.94
N TYR A 166 -0.82 8.24 19.99
CA TYR A 166 -1.92 7.44 20.50
C TYR A 166 -2.13 6.18 19.66
N THR A 167 -2.15 6.27 18.33
CA THR A 167 -2.30 5.13 17.43
C THR A 167 -1.21 4.08 17.64
N ILE A 168 0.05 4.49 17.86
CA ILE A 168 1.14 3.56 18.21
C ILE A 168 0.83 2.86 19.54
N MET A 169 0.51 3.63 20.59
CA MET A 169 0.21 3.08 21.92
C MET A 169 -1.02 2.17 21.92
N MET A 170 -2.06 2.51 21.15
CA MET A 170 -3.26 1.70 20.96
C MET A 170 -2.92 0.35 20.34
N ASN A 171 -2.14 0.36 19.24
CA ASN A 171 -1.70 -0.88 18.58
C ASN A 171 -0.90 -1.78 19.54
N LEU A 172 -0.09 -1.16 20.41
CA LEU A 172 0.67 -1.87 21.42
C LEU A 172 -0.20 -2.53 22.48
N TYR A 173 -1.13 -1.77 23.08
CA TYR A 173 -2.05 -2.32 24.07
C TYR A 173 -2.96 -3.41 23.48
N ALA A 174 -3.44 -3.22 22.24
CA ALA A 174 -4.19 -4.23 21.50
C ALA A 174 -3.39 -5.53 21.33
N LYS A 175 -2.13 -5.45 20.90
CA LYS A 175 -1.25 -6.63 20.75
C LYS A 175 -0.93 -7.33 22.07
N MET A 176 -0.91 -6.59 23.18
CA MET A 176 -0.74 -7.16 24.52
C MET A 176 -2.03 -7.73 25.11
N GLY A 177 -3.18 -7.54 24.45
CA GLY A 177 -4.49 -7.91 24.99
C GLY A 177 -4.93 -7.05 26.18
N ASN A 178 -4.28 -5.90 26.42
CA ASN A 178 -4.62 -5.02 27.54
C ASN A 178 -5.68 -4.00 27.11
N LEU A 179 -6.93 -4.45 27.05
CA LEU A 179 -8.07 -3.64 26.63
C LEU A 179 -8.43 -2.52 27.61
N GLU A 180 -8.18 -2.72 28.90
CA GLU A 180 -8.40 -1.69 29.91
C GLU A 180 -7.54 -0.45 29.64
N LYS A 181 -6.24 -0.64 29.44
CA LYS A 181 -5.33 0.46 29.09
C LYS A 181 -5.65 1.06 27.74
N LEU A 182 -6.06 0.25 26.75
CA LEU A 182 -6.53 0.75 25.45
C LEU A 182 -7.73 1.68 25.63
N HIS A 183 -8.71 1.29 26.44
CA HIS A 183 -9.92 2.07 26.70
C HIS A 183 -9.61 3.39 27.40
N LEU A 184 -8.78 3.36 28.46
CA LEU A 184 -8.34 4.56 29.16
C LEU A 184 -7.58 5.52 28.23
N LEU A 185 -6.75 4.97 27.34
CA LEU A 185 -5.99 5.76 26.36
C LEU A 185 -6.91 6.45 25.35
N VAL A 186 -7.98 5.77 24.90
CA VAL A 186 -8.99 6.35 24.00
C VAL A 186 -9.76 7.47 24.70
N GLN A 187 -10.17 7.27 25.96
CA GLN A 187 -10.84 8.32 26.74
C GLN A 187 -9.93 9.55 26.93
N GLU A 188 -8.64 9.33 27.21
CA GLU A 188 -7.63 10.41 27.29
C GLU A 188 -7.55 11.19 25.97
N MET A 189 -7.53 10.48 24.84
CA MET A 189 -7.48 11.06 23.49
C MET A 189 -8.74 11.90 23.18
N GLU A 190 -9.93 11.37 23.49
CA GLU A 190 -11.21 12.05 23.29
C GLU A 190 -11.33 13.29 24.20
N TYR A 191 -10.92 13.21 25.47
CA TYR A 191 -10.90 14.35 26.40
C TYR A 191 -9.99 15.49 25.92
N LYS A 192 -8.87 15.15 25.26
CA LYS A 192 -7.93 16.13 24.67
C LYS A 192 -8.40 16.68 23.32
N GLY A 193 -9.56 16.25 22.81
CA GLY A 193 -10.09 16.68 21.52
C GLY A 193 -9.29 16.16 20.33
N ILE A 194 -8.54 15.07 20.50
CA ILE A 194 -7.79 14.45 19.41
C ILE A 194 -8.73 13.46 18.71
N ALA A 195 -9.19 13.81 17.51
CA ALA A 195 -10.07 12.95 16.72
C ALA A 195 -9.30 11.74 16.17
N GLY A 196 -9.91 10.56 16.25
CA GLY A 196 -9.36 9.34 15.66
C GLY A 196 -9.58 9.28 14.15
N ASP A 197 -8.65 8.63 13.45
CA ASP A 197 -8.76 8.28 12.03
C ASP A 197 -9.18 6.81 11.83
N SER A 198 -9.40 6.41 10.56
CA SER A 198 -9.78 5.03 10.21
C SER A 198 -8.83 4.00 10.84
N ILE A 199 -7.53 4.27 10.87
CA ILE A 199 -6.50 3.40 11.46
C ILE A 199 -6.73 3.20 12.96
N SER A 200 -6.94 4.29 13.71
CA SER A 200 -7.18 4.24 15.15
C SER A 200 -8.45 3.44 15.50
N TYR A 201 -9.51 3.60 14.70
CA TYR A 201 -10.76 2.84 14.87
C TYR A 201 -10.59 1.37 14.51
N ASN A 202 -9.89 1.05 13.42
CA ASN A 202 -9.60 -0.33 13.05
C ASN A 202 -8.76 -1.07 14.10
N ILE A 203 -7.80 -0.38 14.74
CA ILE A 203 -7.05 -0.97 15.86
C ILE A 203 -7.97 -1.31 17.03
N ARG A 204 -8.89 -0.40 17.40
CA ARG A 204 -9.86 -0.64 18.48
C ARG A 204 -10.77 -1.81 18.15
N LEU A 205 -11.25 -1.87 16.92
CA LEU A 205 -12.15 -2.94 16.46
C LEU A 205 -11.45 -4.30 16.47
N ASN A 206 -10.21 -4.37 15.97
CA ASN A 206 -9.38 -5.58 16.07
C ASN A 206 -9.14 -6.02 17.51
N ALA A 207 -8.92 -5.05 18.42
CA ALA A 207 -8.71 -5.32 19.82
C ALA A 207 -9.99 -5.90 20.47
N TYR A 208 -11.16 -5.30 20.22
CA TYR A 208 -12.43 -5.83 20.72
C TYR A 208 -12.78 -7.19 20.11
N ALA A 209 -12.59 -7.39 18.80
CA ALA A 209 -12.78 -8.69 18.15
C ALA A 209 -11.78 -9.77 18.60
N SER A 210 -10.68 -9.38 19.27
CA SER A 210 -9.71 -10.34 19.80
C SER A 210 -10.20 -11.04 21.07
N VAL A 211 -11.15 -10.43 21.78
CA VAL A 211 -11.83 -10.94 22.97
C VAL A 211 -13.32 -11.17 22.67
N PRO A 212 -14.07 -11.93 23.49
CA PRO A 212 -15.52 -12.08 23.30
C PRO A 212 -16.31 -10.85 23.80
N ASP A 213 -15.83 -9.63 23.55
CA ASP A 213 -16.55 -8.38 23.86
C ASP A 213 -17.35 -7.91 22.65
N VAL A 214 -18.45 -8.61 22.39
CA VAL A 214 -19.36 -8.33 21.28
C VAL A 214 -19.99 -6.94 21.42
N ILE A 215 -20.35 -6.53 22.63
CA ILE A 215 -21.03 -5.26 22.90
C ILE A 215 -20.10 -4.08 22.60
N GLY A 216 -18.84 -4.14 23.04
CA GLY A 216 -17.85 -3.11 22.75
C GLY A 216 -17.53 -3.01 21.26
N MET A 217 -17.46 -4.16 20.58
CA MET A 217 -17.26 -4.25 19.13
C MET A 217 -18.43 -3.64 18.34
N GLU A 218 -19.67 -4.00 18.66
CA GLU A 218 -20.88 -3.50 18.00
C GLU A 218 -21.03 -1.98 18.14
N LYS A 219 -20.88 -1.46 19.36
CA LYS A 219 -20.95 -0.01 19.59
C LYS A 219 -19.92 0.76 18.79
N LEU A 220 -18.72 0.20 18.64
CA LEU A 220 -17.68 0.82 17.84
C LEU A 220 -17.98 0.74 16.35
N LEU A 221 -18.50 -0.39 15.87
CA LEU A 221 -18.89 -0.57 14.48
C LEU A 221 -20.00 0.41 14.08
N MET A 222 -21.04 0.58 14.91
CA MET A 222 -22.09 1.59 14.70
C MET A 222 -21.51 3.01 14.61
N LYS A 223 -20.58 3.37 15.51
CA LYS A 223 -19.91 4.68 15.47
C LYS A 223 -19.07 4.89 14.20
N MET A 224 -18.49 3.82 13.65
CA MET A 224 -17.76 3.87 12.38
C MET A 224 -18.71 3.97 11.17
N GLU A 225 -19.89 3.35 11.24
CA GLU A 225 -20.94 3.44 10.21
C GLU A 225 -21.57 4.84 10.13
N GLU A 226 -21.72 5.51 11.27
CA GLU A 226 -22.22 6.89 11.37
C GLU A 226 -21.29 7.93 10.70
N ASP A 227 -20.00 7.62 10.52
CA ASP A 227 -18.99 8.50 9.91
C ASP A 227 -18.25 7.78 8.77
N PRO A 228 -18.77 7.82 7.52
CA PRO A 228 -18.29 7.01 6.40
C PRO A 228 -16.78 7.05 6.07
N PRO A 229 -16.01 8.11 6.36
CA PRO A 229 -14.55 8.11 6.28
C PRO A 229 -13.83 7.19 7.28
N LEU A 230 -14.47 6.78 8.38
CA LEU A 230 -13.86 5.95 9.42
C LEU A 230 -13.95 4.45 9.12
N ILE A 231 -14.91 4.02 8.30
CA ILE A 231 -15.17 2.62 8.02
C ILE A 231 -14.44 2.14 6.75
N GLU A 232 -13.53 1.19 6.94
CA GLU A 232 -12.85 0.45 5.88
C GLU A 232 -13.37 -1.00 5.83
N TRP A 233 -13.24 -1.67 4.68
CA TRP A 233 -13.81 -3.01 4.44
C TRP A 233 -13.30 -4.09 5.42
N ASP A 234 -12.08 -3.90 5.93
CA ASP A 234 -11.47 -4.79 6.90
C ASP A 234 -12.21 -4.75 8.24
N ALA A 235 -12.94 -3.68 8.54
CA ALA A 235 -13.74 -3.55 9.74
C ALA A 235 -14.83 -4.63 9.84
N TYR A 236 -15.60 -4.88 8.78
CA TYR A 236 -16.63 -5.93 8.77
C TYR A 236 -16.04 -7.33 8.84
N ALA A 237 -14.91 -7.58 8.17
CA ALA A 237 -14.21 -8.86 8.26
C ALA A 237 -13.68 -9.13 9.69
N VAL A 238 -13.21 -8.08 10.36
CA VAL A 238 -12.78 -8.13 11.76
C VAL A 238 -13.97 -8.38 12.68
N ALA A 239 -15.10 -7.71 12.45
CA ALA A 239 -16.33 -7.90 13.22
C ALA A 239 -16.87 -9.33 13.09
N ALA A 240 -16.99 -9.86 11.87
CA ALA A 240 -17.40 -11.24 11.61
C ALA A 240 -16.52 -12.26 12.37
N LYS A 241 -15.19 -12.07 12.35
CA LYS A 241 -14.25 -12.89 13.12
C LYS A 241 -14.47 -12.77 14.63
N GLY A 242 -14.81 -11.59 15.12
CA GLY A 242 -15.17 -11.34 16.52
C GLY A 242 -16.43 -12.10 16.94
N TYR A 243 -17.51 -12.03 16.15
CA TYR A 243 -18.75 -12.79 16.40
C TYR A 243 -18.51 -14.31 16.40
N MET A 244 -17.75 -14.82 15.43
CA MET A 244 -17.37 -16.24 15.38
C MET A 244 -16.64 -16.68 16.65
N LYS A 245 -15.72 -15.84 17.18
CA LYS A 245 -14.99 -16.14 18.42
C LYS A 245 -15.86 -16.08 19.66
N ALA A 246 -16.85 -15.19 19.67
CA ALA A 246 -17.82 -15.08 20.76
C ALA A 246 -18.88 -16.20 20.75
N GLY A 247 -18.91 -17.03 19.70
CA GLY A 247 -19.90 -18.09 19.51
C GLY A 247 -21.25 -17.57 18.97
N ASP A 248 -21.31 -16.30 18.56
CA ASP A 248 -22.50 -15.68 17.97
C ASP A 248 -22.51 -15.95 16.46
N VAL A 249 -22.81 -17.20 16.12
CA VAL A 249 -22.77 -17.71 14.74
C VAL A 249 -23.87 -17.07 13.88
N GLU A 250 -25.00 -16.71 14.49
CA GLU A 250 -26.10 -16.01 13.81
C GLU A 250 -25.64 -14.63 13.35
N LYS A 251 -25.10 -13.78 14.23
CA LYS A 251 -24.59 -12.47 13.81
C LYS A 251 -23.35 -12.54 12.92
N ALA A 252 -22.50 -13.53 13.14
CA ALA A 252 -21.39 -13.80 12.21
C ALA A 252 -21.93 -14.12 10.80
N SER A 253 -23.03 -14.86 10.72
CA SER A 253 -23.74 -15.17 9.47
C SER A 253 -24.55 -13.99 8.94
N GLU A 254 -25.00 -13.06 9.79
CA GLU A 254 -25.69 -11.83 9.39
C GLU A 254 -24.74 -10.79 8.76
N LEU A 255 -23.51 -10.69 9.26
CA LEU A 255 -22.45 -9.92 8.56
C LEU A 255 -21.91 -10.63 7.31
N ASP A 256 -22.28 -11.89 7.16
CA ASP A 256 -22.06 -12.75 5.99
C ASP A 256 -23.40 -12.97 5.25
N ASP A 257 -24.40 -12.10 5.48
CA ASP A 257 -25.77 -12.19 4.97
C ASP A 257 -25.86 -11.64 3.55
N ILE A 258 -26.19 -12.56 2.65
CA ILE A 258 -26.46 -12.26 1.26
C ILE A 258 -27.76 -11.46 1.14
N ASP A 259 -28.79 -11.75 1.93
CA ASP A 259 -30.13 -11.19 1.76
C ASP A 259 -30.17 -9.72 2.18
N GLY A 260 -29.51 -9.37 3.29
CA GLY A 260 -29.28 -7.98 3.71
C GLY A 260 -28.42 -7.19 2.74
N SER A 261 -27.35 -7.81 2.21
CA SER A 261 -26.46 -7.19 1.21
C SER A 261 -27.19 -6.95 -0.13
N GLU A 262 -28.05 -7.89 -0.56
CA GLU A 262 -28.90 -7.78 -1.74
C GLU A 262 -29.93 -6.64 -1.59
N LYS A 263 -30.52 -6.49 -0.39
CA LYS A 263 -31.47 -5.41 -0.09
C LYS A 263 -30.82 -4.02 -0.15
N ILE A 264 -29.65 -3.87 0.46
CA ILE A 264 -28.87 -2.62 0.42
C ILE A 264 -28.46 -2.28 -1.02
N PHE A 265 -28.04 -3.28 -1.80
CA PHE A 265 -27.72 -3.09 -3.21
C PHE A 265 -28.95 -2.66 -4.02
N ALA A 266 -30.12 -3.23 -3.76
CA ALA A 266 -31.37 -2.87 -4.44
C ALA A 266 -31.84 -1.45 -4.10
N GLU A 267 -31.73 -1.03 -2.84
CA GLU A 267 -32.02 0.34 -2.41
C GLU A 267 -31.04 1.35 -3.04
N TRP A 268 -29.75 0.99 -3.10
CA TRP A 268 -28.71 1.78 -3.77
C TRP A 268 -28.91 1.90 -5.28
N GLU A 269 -29.30 0.82 -5.97
CA GLU A 269 -29.55 0.83 -7.41
C GLU A 269 -30.79 1.67 -7.77
N ALA A 270 -31.75 1.78 -6.85
CA ALA A 270 -32.92 2.62 -6.96
C ALA A 270 -32.60 4.12 -6.73
N ASP A 271 -31.74 4.45 -5.77
CA ASP A 271 -31.32 5.82 -5.46
C ASP A 271 -30.08 6.25 -6.27
N LYS A 272 -30.31 6.70 -7.51
CA LYS A 272 -29.26 7.13 -8.45
C LYS A 272 -28.56 8.46 -8.08
N VAL A 273 -28.82 9.02 -6.91
CA VAL A 273 -28.37 10.37 -6.51
C VAL A 273 -27.05 10.34 -5.72
N ASN A 274 -26.77 9.27 -4.96
CA ASN A 274 -25.55 9.12 -4.16
C ASN A 274 -24.70 7.93 -4.63
N PHE A 275 -23.72 8.20 -5.49
CA PHE A 275 -22.87 7.17 -6.07
C PHE A 275 -21.80 6.67 -5.09
N ASP A 276 -21.84 5.37 -4.77
CA ASP A 276 -20.81 4.70 -3.97
C ASP A 276 -20.47 3.32 -4.55
N ILE A 277 -19.31 3.24 -5.23
CA ILE A 277 -18.79 2.01 -5.86
C ILE A 277 -18.42 0.92 -4.84
N ARG A 278 -18.41 1.22 -3.54
CA ARG A 278 -18.06 0.27 -2.47
C ARG A 278 -19.19 -0.74 -2.20
N ILE A 279 -20.45 -0.34 -2.42
CA ILE A 279 -21.65 -1.18 -2.21
C ILE A 279 -21.69 -2.37 -3.18
N PRO A 280 -21.55 -2.19 -4.51
CA PRO A 280 -21.42 -3.32 -5.44
C PRO A 280 -20.22 -4.24 -5.17
N ASN A 281 -19.08 -3.69 -4.76
CA ASN A 281 -17.88 -4.47 -4.44
C ASN A 281 -18.07 -5.38 -3.26
N PHE A 282 -18.77 -4.88 -2.25
CA PHE A 282 -19.12 -5.65 -1.07
C PHE A 282 -19.98 -6.86 -1.44
N LEU A 283 -21.03 -6.66 -2.25
CA LEU A 283 -21.91 -7.74 -2.70
C LEU A 283 -21.16 -8.79 -3.55
N ILE A 284 -20.28 -8.36 -4.46
CA ILE A 284 -19.44 -9.25 -5.27
C ILE A 284 -18.51 -10.08 -4.39
N CYS A 285 -17.83 -9.46 -3.42
CA CYS A 285 -16.92 -10.14 -2.51
C CYS A 285 -17.65 -11.21 -1.67
N ILE A 286 -18.85 -10.91 -1.16
CA ILE A 286 -19.67 -11.88 -0.41
C ILE A 286 -20.08 -13.05 -1.30
N TYR A 287 -20.59 -12.79 -2.50
CA TYR A 287 -20.96 -13.85 -3.44
C TYR A 287 -19.78 -14.76 -3.78
N CYS A 288 -18.59 -14.20 -3.98
CA CYS A 288 -17.38 -14.96 -4.29
C CYS A 288 -16.93 -15.86 -3.14
N LYS A 289 -16.97 -15.36 -1.90
CA LYS A 289 -16.62 -16.13 -0.68
C LYS A 289 -17.61 -17.26 -0.40
N LYS A 290 -18.89 -17.06 -0.73
CA LYS A 290 -19.98 -18.00 -0.45
C LYS A 290 -20.20 -19.06 -1.52
N GLY A 291 -19.54 -18.94 -2.66
CA GLY A 291 -19.73 -19.92 -3.74
C GLY A 291 -20.58 -19.43 -4.91
N HIS A 292 -21.29 -18.30 -4.76
CA HIS A 292 -22.31 -17.82 -5.69
C HIS A 292 -21.72 -17.01 -6.84
N LEU A 293 -20.83 -17.61 -7.60
CA LEU A 293 -20.07 -16.92 -8.67
C LEU A 293 -20.97 -16.38 -9.77
N GLU A 294 -22.07 -17.07 -10.10
CA GLU A 294 -23.03 -16.60 -11.10
C GLU A 294 -23.72 -15.30 -10.66
N LYS A 295 -24.00 -15.16 -9.36
CA LYS A 295 -24.57 -13.92 -8.81
C LYS A 295 -23.53 -12.79 -8.82
N ALA A 296 -22.27 -13.09 -8.50
CA ALA A 296 -21.17 -12.14 -8.59
C ALA A 296 -20.97 -11.62 -10.03
N GLU A 297 -21.01 -12.51 -11.02
CA GLU A 297 -20.93 -12.14 -12.44
C GLU A 297 -22.10 -11.24 -12.86
N SER A 298 -23.31 -11.56 -12.44
CA SER A 298 -24.49 -10.74 -12.74
C SER A 298 -24.37 -9.31 -12.21
N VAL A 299 -23.81 -9.12 -11.00
CA VAL A 299 -23.53 -7.77 -10.47
C VAL A 299 -22.50 -7.04 -11.34
N ILE A 300 -21.42 -7.73 -11.74
CA ILE A 300 -20.39 -7.14 -12.62
C ILE A 300 -20.98 -6.74 -13.98
N GLU A 301 -21.86 -7.56 -14.56
CA GLU A 301 -22.54 -7.25 -15.83
C GLU A 301 -23.44 -6.02 -15.70
N ARG A 302 -24.25 -5.93 -14.63
CA ARG A 302 -25.07 -4.73 -14.35
C ARG A 302 -24.22 -3.46 -14.18
N LEU A 303 -23.04 -3.60 -13.58
CA LEU A 303 -22.08 -2.49 -13.44
C LEU A 303 -21.39 -2.14 -14.77
N LEU A 304 -21.21 -3.10 -15.68
CA LEU A 304 -20.67 -2.86 -17.03
C LEU A 304 -21.67 -2.09 -17.88
N GLU A 305 -22.94 -2.49 -17.85
CA GLU A 305 -24.05 -1.87 -18.59
C GLU A 305 -24.31 -0.43 -18.15
N SER A 306 -24.20 -0.17 -16.85
CA SER A 306 -24.28 1.18 -16.28
C SER A 306 -23.01 2.03 -16.52
N GLY A 307 -21.95 1.44 -17.07
CA GLY A 307 -20.67 2.11 -17.35
C GLY A 307 -19.80 2.39 -16.12
N LEU A 308 -20.14 1.80 -14.96
CA LEU A 308 -19.57 2.07 -13.65
C LEU A 308 -18.35 1.20 -13.30
N MET A 309 -18.12 0.10 -14.04
CA MET A 309 -16.98 -0.82 -13.81
C MET A 309 -15.59 -0.23 -14.06
N ARG A 310 -15.50 0.92 -14.75
CA ARG A 310 -14.21 1.46 -15.23
C ARG A 310 -13.23 1.84 -14.11
N ARG A 311 -13.73 2.08 -12.89
CA ARG A 311 -12.93 2.40 -11.69
C ARG A 311 -12.81 1.24 -10.71
N ASN A 312 -13.35 0.08 -11.08
CA ASN A 312 -13.64 -1.00 -10.16
C ASN A 312 -12.78 -2.25 -10.42
N TYR A 313 -11.47 -2.12 -10.28
CA TYR A 313 -10.54 -3.25 -10.43
C TYR A 313 -10.76 -4.33 -9.35
N ARG A 314 -11.25 -3.92 -8.18
CA ARG A 314 -11.45 -4.77 -7.02
C ARG A 314 -12.53 -5.83 -7.24
N ALA A 315 -13.63 -5.47 -7.91
CA ALA A 315 -14.66 -6.43 -8.32
C ALA A 315 -14.10 -7.58 -9.17
N TRP A 316 -13.16 -7.28 -10.07
CA TRP A 316 -12.54 -8.29 -10.94
C TRP A 316 -11.57 -9.20 -10.18
N ASP A 317 -10.83 -8.64 -9.22
CA ASP A 317 -9.92 -9.39 -8.34
C ASP A 317 -10.71 -10.35 -7.41
N ASP A 318 -11.77 -9.84 -6.78
CA ASP A 318 -12.65 -10.64 -5.92
C ASP A 318 -13.31 -11.80 -6.71
N LEU A 319 -13.77 -11.54 -7.94
CA LEU A 319 -14.34 -12.59 -8.80
C LEU A 319 -13.29 -13.62 -9.25
N ALA A 320 -12.09 -13.16 -9.63
CA ALA A 320 -11.00 -14.06 -9.98
C ALA A 320 -10.65 -14.95 -8.78
N GLN A 321 -10.42 -14.37 -7.60
CA GLN A 321 -10.13 -15.10 -6.37
C GLN A 321 -11.25 -16.08 -5.99
N GLY A 322 -12.52 -15.70 -6.20
CA GLY A 322 -13.68 -16.57 -6.05
C GLY A 322 -13.60 -17.82 -6.93
N TYR A 323 -13.33 -17.65 -8.23
CA TYR A 323 -13.13 -18.77 -9.16
C TYR A 323 -11.97 -19.69 -8.74
N CYS A 324 -10.90 -19.12 -8.21
CA CYS A 324 -9.74 -19.88 -7.75
C CYS A 324 -10.04 -20.73 -6.53
N SER A 325 -10.75 -20.15 -5.56
CA SER A 325 -11.16 -20.86 -4.33
C SER A 325 -12.06 -22.08 -4.62
N GLN A 326 -12.67 -22.12 -5.81
CA GLN A 326 -13.53 -23.20 -6.30
C GLN A 326 -12.86 -24.07 -7.38
N ASN A 327 -11.53 -24.00 -7.52
CA ASN A 327 -10.74 -24.75 -8.50
C ASN A 327 -11.14 -24.50 -9.97
N GLN A 328 -11.78 -23.37 -10.28
CA GLN A 328 -12.16 -22.97 -11.64
C GLN A 328 -11.10 -22.02 -12.24
N MET A 329 -9.85 -22.50 -12.31
CA MET A 329 -8.68 -21.72 -12.72
C MET A 329 -8.81 -21.08 -14.12
N GLU A 330 -9.42 -21.80 -15.06
CA GLU A 330 -9.65 -21.31 -16.43
C GLU A 330 -10.53 -20.05 -16.46
N LYS A 331 -11.59 -20.04 -15.67
CA LYS A 331 -12.49 -18.88 -15.56
C LYS A 331 -11.85 -17.72 -14.81
N ALA A 332 -10.98 -17.98 -13.82
CA ALA A 332 -10.23 -16.93 -13.15
C ALA A 332 -9.30 -16.18 -14.12
N VAL A 333 -8.57 -16.93 -14.97
CA VAL A 333 -7.70 -16.35 -16.01
C VAL A 333 -8.52 -15.57 -17.03
N GLU A 334 -9.67 -16.09 -17.46
CA GLU A 334 -10.56 -15.39 -18.40
C GLU A 334 -11.16 -14.11 -17.80
N THR A 335 -11.54 -14.13 -16.52
CA THR A 335 -12.02 -12.97 -15.77
C THR A 335 -10.97 -11.85 -15.73
N LEU A 336 -9.71 -12.19 -15.47
CA LEU A 336 -8.62 -11.22 -15.44
C LEU A 336 -8.26 -10.69 -16.84
N LYS A 337 -8.36 -11.51 -17.89
CA LYS A 337 -8.25 -11.04 -19.28
C LYS A 337 -9.35 -10.03 -19.62
N ARG A 338 -10.60 -10.30 -19.23
CA ARG A 338 -11.73 -9.38 -19.39
C ARG A 338 -11.47 -8.07 -18.65
N ALA A 339 -10.96 -8.13 -17.42
CA ALA A 339 -10.60 -6.94 -16.64
C ALA A 339 -9.56 -6.08 -17.36
N ILE A 340 -8.49 -6.69 -17.88
CA ILE A 340 -7.44 -5.98 -18.64
C ILE A 340 -8.01 -5.33 -19.91
N LEU A 341 -8.89 -6.03 -20.64
CA LEU A 341 -9.52 -5.47 -21.85
C LEU A 341 -10.42 -4.27 -21.54
N VAL A 342 -11.19 -4.32 -20.45
CA VAL A 342 -12.05 -3.22 -20.01
C VAL A 342 -11.19 -2.00 -19.61
N ILE A 343 -10.08 -2.22 -18.90
CA ILE A 343 -9.15 -1.15 -18.45
C ILE A 343 -8.36 -0.54 -19.62
N ARG A 344 -7.93 -1.36 -20.59
CA ARG A 344 -7.07 -0.93 -21.72
C ARG A 344 -7.72 0.07 -22.66
N THR A 345 -9.05 0.22 -22.64
CA THR A 345 -9.75 1.06 -23.61
C THR A 345 -9.45 2.56 -23.52
N ARG A 346 -8.89 3.10 -22.42
CA ARG A 346 -8.33 4.48 -22.33
C ARG A 346 -7.26 4.64 -21.23
N PHE A 347 -5.98 4.43 -21.58
CA PHE A 347 -4.74 4.97 -20.98
C PHE A 347 -4.70 5.21 -19.45
N GLU A 348 -4.56 4.14 -18.65
CA GLU A 348 -3.90 4.23 -17.32
C GLU A 348 -3.01 2.99 -17.10
N ASP A 349 -1.74 3.07 -17.50
CA ASP A 349 -0.76 1.96 -17.47
C ASP A 349 -0.48 1.42 -16.04
N PHE A 350 -0.71 2.24 -15.00
CA PHE A 350 -0.44 1.88 -13.60
C PHE A 350 -1.40 0.82 -13.03
N LEU A 351 -2.68 0.88 -13.39
CA LEU A 351 -3.68 -0.12 -12.95
C LEU A 351 -3.42 -1.48 -13.59
N ILE A 352 -2.91 -1.48 -14.83
CA ILE A 352 -2.53 -2.69 -15.56
C ILE A 352 -1.34 -3.38 -14.88
N GLU A 353 -0.34 -2.63 -14.43
CA GLU A 353 0.82 -3.17 -13.71
C GLU A 353 0.41 -3.83 -12.38
N SER A 354 -0.52 -3.23 -11.63
CA SER A 354 -1.06 -3.81 -10.40
C SER A 354 -1.80 -5.13 -10.65
N VAL A 355 -2.69 -5.16 -11.65
CA VAL A 355 -3.47 -6.37 -12.02
C VAL A 355 -2.57 -7.48 -12.55
N ILE A 356 -1.54 -7.16 -13.33
CA ILE A 356 -0.53 -8.11 -13.80
C ILE A 356 0.29 -8.65 -12.62
N CYS A 357 0.70 -7.79 -11.68
CA CYS A 357 1.44 -8.20 -10.49
C CYS A 357 0.62 -9.15 -9.60
N GLU A 358 -0.68 -8.91 -9.45
CA GLU A 358 -1.64 -9.80 -8.78
C GLU A 358 -1.71 -11.16 -9.49
N PHE A 359 -1.86 -11.15 -10.83
CA PHE A 359 -1.92 -12.34 -11.67
C PHE A 359 -0.65 -13.19 -11.62
N LEU A 360 0.53 -12.56 -11.59
CA LEU A 360 1.83 -13.26 -11.51
C LEU A 360 2.06 -13.87 -10.14
N LYS A 361 1.74 -13.15 -9.06
CA LYS A 361 1.75 -13.71 -7.69
C LYS A 361 0.79 -14.90 -7.58
N PHE A 362 -0.36 -14.79 -8.23
CA PHE A 362 -1.41 -15.80 -8.27
C PHE A 362 -1.00 -17.09 -9.01
N LEU A 363 -0.16 -17.01 -10.05
CA LEU A 363 0.43 -18.19 -10.72
C LEU A 363 1.65 -18.78 -9.97
N GLY A 364 2.03 -18.23 -8.82
CA GLY A 364 3.25 -18.62 -8.09
C GLY A 364 4.54 -18.23 -8.81
N LEU A 365 4.45 -17.36 -9.82
CA LEU A 365 5.60 -16.86 -10.57
C LEU A 365 6.18 -15.63 -9.87
N ASN A 366 7.50 -15.59 -9.76
CA ASN A 366 8.19 -14.51 -9.07
C ASN A 366 8.08 -13.21 -9.90
N PRO A 367 7.56 -12.09 -9.34
CA PRO A 367 7.31 -10.85 -10.10
C PRO A 367 8.56 -10.17 -10.69
N MET A 368 9.77 -10.68 -10.40
CA MET A 368 11.04 -10.08 -10.84
C MET A 368 11.52 -10.51 -12.24
N LEU A 369 10.74 -11.27 -13.01
CA LEU A 369 11.16 -11.70 -14.35
C LEU A 369 10.52 -10.82 -15.44
N ASN A 370 11.35 -9.96 -16.04
CA ASN A 370 11.07 -9.19 -17.27
C ASN A 370 10.56 -10.04 -18.45
N TRP A 371 10.61 -11.38 -18.36
CA TRP A 371 10.10 -12.31 -19.37
C TRP A 371 8.55 -12.40 -19.41
N CYS A 372 7.86 -12.11 -18.30
CA CYS A 372 6.38 -12.13 -18.27
C CYS A 372 5.75 -10.97 -19.07
N PHE A 373 6.48 -9.86 -19.24
CA PHE A 373 6.06 -8.75 -20.08
C PHE A 373 5.96 -9.17 -21.56
N ASP A 374 6.92 -9.94 -22.05
CA ASP A 374 6.92 -10.42 -23.44
C ASP A 374 5.80 -11.45 -23.68
N VAL A 375 5.53 -12.35 -22.73
CA VAL A 375 4.46 -13.37 -22.86
C VAL A 375 3.06 -12.75 -22.87
N VAL A 376 2.83 -11.69 -22.10
CA VAL A 376 1.54 -10.98 -22.06
C VAL A 376 1.37 -10.04 -23.27
N LEU A 377 2.47 -9.48 -23.79
CA LEU A 377 2.47 -8.65 -25.00
C LEU A 377 2.51 -9.46 -26.31
N SER A 378 2.96 -10.72 -26.29
CA SER A 378 3.09 -11.59 -27.46
C SER A 378 1.83 -12.42 -27.75
N VAL A 379 0.65 -12.05 -27.24
CA VAL A 379 -0.61 -12.75 -27.56
C VAL A 379 -1.41 -11.99 -28.62
N PRO A 380 -1.09 -12.10 -29.92
CA PRO A 380 -2.08 -11.93 -30.96
C PRO A 380 -2.80 -13.26 -31.20
N LYS A 381 -4.10 -13.27 -30.91
CA LYS A 381 -5.09 -14.33 -31.18
C LYS A 381 -4.93 -15.63 -30.36
N ILE A 382 -6.01 -15.90 -29.63
CA ILE A 382 -6.49 -17.17 -29.06
C ILE A 382 -5.93 -18.41 -29.77
N GLY A 383 -5.44 -19.40 -29.00
CA GLY A 383 -5.39 -20.78 -29.49
C GLY A 383 -4.29 -21.67 -28.91
N THR A 384 -4.19 -21.82 -27.59
CA THR A 384 -3.48 -22.96 -26.97
C THR A 384 -4.11 -23.26 -25.62
N THR A 385 -4.42 -24.53 -25.41
CA THR A 385 -5.17 -25.07 -24.26
C THR A 385 -4.37 -25.00 -22.95
N LEU A 386 -5.03 -25.07 -21.80
CA LEU A 386 -4.43 -25.15 -20.45
C LEU A 386 -3.27 -26.17 -20.35
N ASN A 387 -3.28 -27.21 -21.20
CA ASN A 387 -2.22 -28.21 -21.33
C ASN A 387 -0.89 -27.67 -21.85
N ASP A 388 -0.87 -26.60 -22.66
CA ASP A 388 0.36 -26.01 -23.17
C ASP A 388 1.07 -25.17 -22.09
N VAL A 389 0.28 -24.57 -21.18
CA VAL A 389 0.79 -23.84 -19.99
C VAL A 389 1.30 -24.82 -18.94
N LEU A 390 0.62 -25.95 -18.72
CA LEU A 390 1.08 -27.02 -17.82
C LEU A 390 2.29 -27.79 -18.40
N GLY A 391 2.38 -27.93 -19.72
CA GLY A 391 3.53 -28.55 -20.40
C GLY A 391 4.85 -27.78 -20.19
N LEU A 392 4.78 -26.46 -20.06
CA LEU A 392 5.94 -25.62 -19.72
C LEU A 392 6.35 -25.73 -18.24
N VAL A 393 5.41 -26.03 -17.34
CA VAL A 393 5.70 -26.30 -15.92
C VAL A 393 6.35 -27.68 -15.75
N GLY A 394 6.02 -28.65 -16.61
CA GLY A 394 6.59 -30.01 -16.59
C GLY A 394 8.04 -30.12 -17.09
N MET A 395 8.65 -29.06 -17.65
CA MET A 395 10.05 -29.07 -18.10
C MET A 395 11.08 -28.74 -17.00
N PHE A 396 10.63 -28.43 -15.79
CA PHE A 396 11.51 -28.15 -14.64
C PHE A 396 11.11 -28.94 -13.38
N GLY A 397 10.82 -30.23 -13.57
CA GLY A 397 10.92 -31.25 -12.51
C GLY A 397 12.35 -31.76 -12.36
#